data_AF-U1N3K7-F1
#
_entry.id   AF-U1N3K7-F1
#
_cell.length_a   1.000
_cell.length_b   1.000
_cell.length_c   1.000
_cell.angle_alpha   90.00
_cell.angle_beta   90.00
_cell.angle_gamma   90.00
#
_symmetry.space_group_name_H-M   'P 1'
#
loop_
_entity.id
_entity.type
_entity.pdbx_description
1 polymer ?
#
loop_
_entity_poly.entity_id
_entity_poly.type
_entity_poly.pdbx_seq_one_letter_code
_entity_poly.pdbx_strand_id
1 'polypeptide(L)'
;MEYSIQKEVQSIKRIQRFGGAVLGIYILLMIVALLFEKMLLIPLMWTVAVFLIFMGHKQYRLLRYVSTHSKSLQWLKVEYADTWISALLMGTFMTALLTMESLGIGIGFLFGIWGLTANHRKRLIERQLKKHDPHAPTYEELIERMG
;
A
#
# COMPACT_ATOMS: atom_id res chain seq x y z
N MET A 1 20.76 13.97 11.01
CA MET A 1 20.08 12.72 10.64
C MET A 1 18.58 12.77 10.97
N GLU A 2 18.16 13.38 12.08
CA GLU A 2 16.73 13.67 12.37
C GLU A 2 16.03 14.53 11.30
N TYR A 3 16.71 15.54 10.75
CA TYR A 3 16.13 16.47 9.77
C TYR A 3 15.66 15.80 8.46
N SER A 4 16.34 14.73 8.01
CA SER A 4 15.91 13.94 6.84
C SER A 4 14.70 13.05 7.14
N ILE A 5 14.60 12.55 8.37
CA ILE A 5 13.48 11.72 8.81
C ILE A 5 12.22 12.59 8.95
N GLN A 6 12.32 13.79 9.53
CA GLN A 6 11.20 14.73 9.62
C GLN A 6 10.64 15.14 8.25
N LYS A 7 11.52 15.42 7.27
CA LYS A 7 11.08 15.69 5.88
C LYS A 7 10.38 14.49 5.24
N GLU A 8 10.84 13.26 5.51
CA GLU A 8 10.16 12.05 5.06
C GLU A 8 8.80 11.88 5.73
N VAL A 9 8.69 12.09 7.04
CA VAL A 9 7.41 12.06 7.75
C VAL A 9 6.42 13.07 7.17
N GLN A 10 6.84 14.32 6.95
CA GLN A 10 5.98 15.33 6.33
C GLN A 10 5.57 14.97 4.89
N SER A 11 6.47 14.38 4.11
CA SER A 11 6.17 13.91 2.76
C SER A 11 5.13 12.80 2.78
N ILE A 12 5.28 11.80 3.65
CA ILE A 12 4.32 10.71 3.73
C ILE A 12 2.99 11.18 4.34
N LYS A 13 2.99 12.08 5.35
CA LYS A 13 1.77 12.71 5.90
C LYS A 13 0.98 13.45 4.81
N ARG A 14 1.68 14.17 3.93
CA ARG A 14 1.08 14.83 2.76
C ARG A 14 0.52 13.80 1.79
N ILE A 15 1.29 12.77 1.46
CA ILE A 15 0.85 11.67 0.58
C ILE A 15 -0.37 10.95 1.15
N GLN A 16 -0.45 10.72 2.46
CA GLN A 16 -1.56 10.03 3.12
C GLN A 16 -2.84 10.88 3.09
N ARG A 17 -2.72 12.19 3.30
CA ARG A 17 -3.82 13.15 3.12
C ARG A 17 -4.36 13.14 1.69
N PHE A 18 -3.48 12.97 0.70
CA PHE A 18 -3.89 12.82 -0.70
C PHE A 18 -4.24 11.39 -1.10
N GLY A 19 -3.83 10.36 -0.33
CA GLY A 19 -3.94 8.95 -0.70
C GLY A 19 -5.39 8.50 -0.84
N GLY A 20 -6.28 8.96 0.04
CA GLY A 20 -7.71 8.72 -0.09
C GLY A 20 -8.31 9.39 -1.34
N ALA A 21 -7.89 10.62 -1.64
CA ALA A 21 -8.33 11.33 -2.84
C ALA A 21 -7.79 10.68 -4.13
N VAL A 22 -6.54 10.20 -4.11
CA VAL A 22 -5.91 9.46 -5.21
C VAL A 22 -6.63 8.13 -5.45
N LEU A 23 -7.00 7.39 -4.39
CA LEU A 23 -7.82 6.18 -4.51
C LEU A 23 -9.23 6.49 -5.06
N GLY A 24 -9.85 7.59 -4.63
CA GLY A 24 -11.14 8.03 -5.17
C GLY A 24 -11.07 8.38 -6.66
N ILE A 25 -10.07 9.16 -7.06
CA ILE A 25 -9.78 9.48 -8.47
C ILE A 25 -9.48 8.21 -9.26
N TYR A 26 -8.77 7.25 -8.65
CA TYR A 26 -8.44 5.98 -9.28
C TYR A 26 -9.68 5.13 -9.57
N ILE A 27 -10.60 5.00 -8.61
CA ILE A 27 -11.88 4.29 -8.81
C ILE A 27 -12.73 4.99 -9.87
N LEU A 28 -12.75 6.33 -9.87
CA LEU A 28 -13.47 7.12 -10.87
C LEU A 28 -12.90 6.86 -12.28
N LEU A 29 -11.59 6.92 -12.44
CA LEU A 29 -10.90 6.65 -13.71
C LEU A 29 -11.12 5.21 -14.19
N MET A 30 -11.18 4.25 -13.27
CA MET A 30 -11.53 2.86 -13.57
C MET A 30 -12.95 2.72 -14.13
N ILE A 31 -13.94 3.36 -13.50
CA ILE A 31 -15.33 3.34 -13.98
C ILE A 31 -15.39 3.94 -15.39
N VAL A 32 -14.71 5.07 -15.62
CA VAL A 32 -14.61 5.68 -16.95
C VAL A 32 -13.90 4.76 -17.94
N ALA A 33 -12.84 4.05 -17.53
CA ALA A 33 -12.12 3.12 -18.40
C ALA A 33 -13.00 1.96 -18.86
N LEU A 34 -13.78 1.38 -17.95
CA LEU A 34 -14.71 0.30 -18.24
C LEU A 34 -15.86 0.75 -19.14
N LEU A 35 -16.37 1.97 -18.96
CA LEU A 35 -17.47 2.51 -19.77
C LEU A 35 -17.05 2.89 -21.20
N PHE A 36 -15.78 3.22 -21.42
CA PHE A 36 -15.29 3.71 -22.71
C PHE A 36 -14.26 2.79 -23.40
N GLU A 37 -14.00 1.59 -22.86
CA GLU A 37 -13.02 0.60 -23.35
C GLU A 37 -11.64 1.19 -23.67
N LYS A 38 -11.22 2.20 -22.89
CA LYS A 38 -10.01 2.97 -23.21
C LYS A 38 -8.77 2.27 -22.66
N MET A 39 -8.14 1.45 -23.50
CA MET A 39 -6.85 0.78 -23.21
C MET A 39 -5.73 1.76 -22.82
N LEU A 40 -5.82 3.03 -23.23
CA LEU A 40 -4.90 4.11 -22.83
C LEU A 40 -4.93 4.44 -21.31
N LEU A 41 -5.91 3.94 -20.57
CA LEU A 41 -5.96 4.06 -19.10
C LEU A 41 -5.15 2.97 -18.39
N ILE A 42 -4.73 1.90 -19.09
CA ILE A 42 -3.89 0.84 -18.50
C ILE A 42 -2.56 1.42 -17.96
N PRO A 43 -1.77 2.20 -18.73
CA PRO A 43 -0.53 2.79 -18.21
C PRO A 43 -0.80 3.72 -17.02
N LEU A 44 -1.88 4.50 -17.06
CA LEU A 44 -2.27 5.39 -15.97
C LEU A 44 -2.59 4.58 -14.70
N MET A 45 -3.25 3.44 -14.82
CA MET A 45 -3.55 2.59 -13.66
C MET A 45 -2.29 1.95 -13.05
N TRP A 46 -1.33 1.58 -13.90
CA TRP A 46 -0.01 1.13 -13.44
C TRP A 46 0.78 2.24 -12.74
N THR A 47 0.65 3.51 -13.14
CA THR A 47 1.30 4.61 -12.40
C THR A 47 0.83 4.70 -10.95
N VAL A 48 -0.44 4.42 -10.67
CA VAL A 48 -0.94 4.39 -9.29
C VAL A 48 -0.45 3.17 -8.51
N ALA A 49 -0.35 2.00 -9.15
CA ALA A 49 0.27 0.82 -8.51
C ALA A 49 1.73 1.09 -8.14
N VAL A 50 2.49 1.71 -9.04
CA VAL A 50 3.88 2.14 -8.78
C VAL A 50 3.93 3.19 -7.67
N PHE A 51 2.98 4.12 -7.63
CA PHE A 51 2.89 5.11 -6.56
C PHE A 51 2.61 4.47 -5.18
N LEU A 52 1.73 3.47 -5.11
CA LEU A 52 1.46 2.70 -3.89
C LEU A 52 2.71 1.94 -3.42
N ILE A 53 3.44 1.32 -4.35
CA ILE A 53 4.72 0.65 -4.07
C ILE A 53 5.74 1.66 -3.51
N PHE A 54 5.85 2.84 -4.12
CA PHE A 54 6.76 3.89 -3.66
C PHE A 54 6.40 4.38 -2.25
N MET A 55 5.11 4.55 -1.97
CA MET A 55 4.60 4.93 -0.65
C MET A 55 4.93 3.86 0.40
N GLY A 56 4.64 2.58 0.09
CA GLY A 56 4.97 1.45 0.97
C GLY A 56 6.47 1.32 1.22
N HIS A 57 7.30 1.61 0.21
CA HIS A 57 8.76 1.62 0.36
C HIS A 57 9.24 2.71 1.31
N LYS A 58 8.68 3.91 1.22
CA LYS A 58 8.99 5.02 2.13
C LYS A 58 8.57 4.70 3.56
N GLN A 59 7.39 4.12 3.77
CA GLN A 59 6.92 3.70 5.09
C GLN A 59 7.81 2.59 5.68
N TYR A 60 8.12 1.55 4.90
CA TYR A 60 9.03 0.48 5.33
C TYR A 60 10.41 1.01 5.71
N ARG A 61 10.97 1.90 4.89
CA ARG A 61 12.28 2.51 5.18
C ARG A 61 12.25 3.29 6.48
N LEU A 62 11.21 4.10 6.71
CA LEU A 62 11.06 4.90 7.92
C LEU A 62 10.95 4.02 9.17
N LEU A 63 10.10 2.99 9.13
CA LEU A 63 9.93 2.05 10.24
C LEU A 63 11.17 1.21 10.50
N ARG A 64 11.88 0.79 9.44
CA ARG A 64 13.16 0.07 9.54
C ARG A 64 14.24 0.87 10.27
N TYR A 65 14.26 2.20 10.11
CA TYR A 65 15.21 3.05 10.81
C TYR A 65 14.96 3.13 12.32
N VAL A 66 13.71 2.91 12.74
CA VAL A 66 13.28 3.08 14.13
C VAL A 66 13.21 1.73 14.86
N SER A 67 12.95 0.63 14.13
CA SER A 67 12.95 -0.71 14.71
C SER A 67 14.38 -1.21 14.95
N THR A 68 14.71 -1.57 16.19
CA THR A 68 16.03 -2.09 16.57
C THR A 68 16.08 -3.63 16.64
N HIS A 69 14.92 -4.30 16.63
CA HIS A 69 14.83 -5.76 16.79
C HIS A 69 14.79 -6.55 15.47
N SER A 70 15.53 -7.67 15.39
CA SER A 70 15.63 -8.46 14.15
C SER A 70 14.31 -9.12 13.72
N LYS A 71 13.45 -9.49 14.69
CA LYS A 71 12.14 -10.08 14.43
C LYS A 71 11.08 -9.04 14.03
N SER A 72 11.11 -7.83 14.56
CA SER A 72 10.23 -6.74 14.09
C SER A 72 10.56 -6.35 12.65
N LEU A 73 11.85 -6.34 12.28
CA LEU A 73 12.29 -6.17 10.89
C LEU A 73 11.76 -7.23 9.92
N GLN A 74 11.60 -8.49 10.36
CA GLN A 74 11.00 -9.54 9.53
C GLN A 74 9.51 -9.29 9.27
N TRP A 75 8.76 -8.90 10.30
CA TRP A 75 7.34 -8.57 10.15
C TRP A 75 7.10 -7.30 9.33
N LEU A 76 8.00 -6.30 9.43
CA LEU A 76 8.01 -5.13 8.56
C LEU A 76 8.21 -5.49 7.09
N LYS A 77 9.05 -6.50 6.79
CA LYS A 77 9.20 -7.01 5.41
C LYS A 77 7.92 -7.70 4.93
N VAL A 78 7.20 -8.40 5.82
CA VAL A 78 5.91 -9.02 5.50
C VAL A 78 4.87 -7.95 5.17
N GLU A 79 4.80 -6.86 5.95
CA GLU A 79 3.91 -5.73 5.66
C GLU A 79 4.24 -5.04 4.32
N TYR A 80 5.53 -4.87 4.04
CA TYR A 80 5.99 -4.36 2.76
C TYR A 80 5.63 -5.29 1.59
N ALA A 81 5.81 -6.60 1.77
CA ALA A 81 5.41 -7.60 0.78
C ALA A 81 3.88 -7.60 0.57
N ASP A 82 3.08 -7.43 1.62
CA ASP A 82 1.62 -7.33 1.53
C ASP A 82 1.19 -6.12 0.70
N THR A 83 1.87 -4.99 0.88
CA THR A 83 1.64 -3.76 0.10
C THR A 83 1.97 -3.97 -1.37
N TRP A 84 3.07 -4.68 -1.67
CA TRP A 84 3.44 -5.05 -3.03
C TRP A 84 2.43 -5.99 -3.68
N ILE A 85 2.03 -7.05 -2.97
CA ILE A 85 1.06 -8.03 -3.47
C ILE A 85 -0.27 -7.32 -3.78
N SER A 86 -0.72 -6.43 -2.89
CA SER A 86 -1.95 -5.66 -3.10
C SER A 86 -1.85 -4.71 -4.30
N ALA A 87 -0.73 -4.01 -4.47
CA ALA A 87 -0.52 -3.11 -5.60
C ALA A 87 -0.42 -3.87 -6.95
N LEU A 88 0.26 -5.01 -6.96
CA LEU A 88 0.36 -5.87 -8.15
C LEU A 88 -0.99 -6.49 -8.50
N LEU A 89 -1.70 -7.08 -7.53
CA LEU A 89 -3.05 -7.61 -7.75
C LEU A 89 -3.98 -6.54 -8.31
N MET A 90 -3.92 -5.31 -7.78
CA MET A 90 -4.70 -4.19 -8.29
C MET A 90 -4.35 -3.84 -9.74
N GLY A 91 -3.06 -3.69 -10.07
CA GLY A 91 -2.62 -3.41 -11.44
C GLY A 91 -2.96 -4.53 -12.44
N THR A 92 -2.75 -5.78 -12.05
CA THR A 92 -3.03 -6.95 -12.90
C THR A 92 -4.53 -7.18 -13.07
N PHE A 93 -5.33 -7.05 -12.00
CA PHE A 93 -6.80 -7.14 -12.07
C PHE A 93 -7.35 -6.16 -13.10
N MET A 94 -6.90 -4.91 -13.05
CA MET A 94 -7.38 -3.87 -13.96
C MET A 94 -6.93 -4.09 -15.40
N THR A 95 -5.69 -4.52 -15.60
CA THR A 95 -5.19 -4.87 -16.92
C THR A 95 -6.01 -6.03 -17.50
N ALA A 96 -6.29 -7.04 -16.68
CA ALA A 96 -7.07 -8.19 -17.10
C ALA A 96 -8.53 -7.82 -17.37
N LEU A 97 -9.17 -6.98 -16.55
CA LEU A 97 -10.53 -6.50 -16.82
C LEU A 97 -10.65 -5.76 -18.15
N LEU A 98 -9.64 -4.96 -18.54
CA LEU A 98 -9.67 -4.19 -19.78
C LEU A 98 -9.18 -4.95 -21.03
N THR A 99 -8.55 -6.12 -20.86
CA THR A 99 -7.98 -6.89 -21.99
C THR A 99 -8.61 -8.27 -22.17
N MET A 100 -8.94 -8.96 -21.07
CA MET A 100 -9.46 -10.32 -21.04
C MET A 100 -10.43 -10.48 -19.86
N GLU A 101 -11.70 -10.20 -20.10
CA GLU A 101 -12.76 -10.17 -19.07
C GLU A 101 -12.78 -11.45 -18.18
N SER A 102 -12.57 -12.63 -18.77
CA SER A 102 -12.53 -13.91 -18.05
C SER A 102 -11.36 -14.02 -17.05
N LEU A 103 -10.18 -13.50 -17.40
CA LEU A 103 -9.05 -13.38 -16.47
C LEU A 103 -9.28 -12.28 -15.46
N GLY A 104 -9.96 -11.19 -15.86
CA GLY A 104 -10.37 -10.11 -14.97
C GLY A 104 -11.21 -10.62 -13.81
N ILE A 105 -12.21 -11.47 -14.07
CA ILE A 105 -13.07 -12.06 -13.02
C ILE A 105 -12.24 -12.95 -12.07
N GLY A 106 -11.36 -13.80 -12.60
CA GLY A 106 -10.52 -14.68 -11.78
C GLY A 106 -9.57 -13.92 -10.87
N ILE A 107 -8.89 -12.89 -11.40
CA ILE A 107 -7.99 -12.05 -10.61
C ILE A 107 -8.79 -11.17 -9.64
N GLY A 108 -9.97 -10.71 -10.04
CA GLY A 108 -10.89 -9.95 -9.20
C GLY A 108 -11.36 -10.74 -7.98
N PHE A 109 -11.62 -12.03 -8.14
CA PHE A 109 -11.96 -12.92 -7.03
C PHE A 109 -10.81 -13.05 -6.03
N LEU A 110 -9.58 -13.28 -6.53
CA LEU A 110 -8.38 -13.32 -5.70
C LEU A 110 -8.13 -11.98 -4.98
N PHE A 111 -8.27 -10.87 -5.70
CA PHE A 111 -8.15 -9.52 -5.15
C PHE A 111 -9.21 -9.25 -4.08
N GLY A 112 -10.45 -9.69 -4.30
CA GLY A 112 -11.54 -9.59 -3.32
C GLY A 112 -11.23 -10.35 -2.04
N ILE A 113 -10.81 -11.62 -2.13
CA ILE A 113 -10.41 -12.42 -0.96
C ILE A 113 -9.21 -11.78 -0.24
N TRP A 114 -8.23 -11.30 -1.00
CA TRP A 114 -7.06 -10.62 -0.46
C TRP A 114 -7.45 -9.31 0.26
N GLY A 115 -8.38 -8.54 -0.30
CA GLY A 115 -8.92 -7.32 0.33
C GLY A 115 -9.70 -7.61 1.60
N LEU A 116 -10.58 -8.62 1.60
CA LEU A 116 -11.38 -9.02 2.76
C LEU A 116 -10.50 -9.46 3.95
N THR A 117 -9.36 -10.07 3.66
CA THR A 117 -8.42 -10.52 4.69
C THR A 117 -7.44 -9.42 5.15
N ALA A 118 -7.44 -8.24 4.52
CA ALA A 118 -6.50 -7.16 4.82
C ALA A 118 -6.55 -6.69 6.28
N ASN A 119 -7.76 -6.50 6.84
CA ASN A 119 -7.92 -6.09 8.24
C ASN A 119 -7.39 -7.15 9.21
N HIS A 120 -7.56 -8.43 8.88
CA HIS A 120 -7.07 -9.53 9.71
C HIS A 120 -5.55 -9.61 9.66
N ARG A 121 -4.95 -9.51 8.45
CA ARG A 121 -3.50 -9.51 8.27
C ARG A 121 -2.84 -8.32 8.96
N LYS A 122 -3.39 -7.11 8.81
CA LYS A 122 -2.89 -5.90 9.48
C LYS A 122 -2.85 -6.07 11.00
N ARG A 123 -3.95 -6.54 11.60
CA ARG A 123 -4.02 -6.82 13.05
C ARG A 123 -3.03 -7.89 13.50
N LEU A 124 -2.80 -8.92 12.68
CA LEU A 124 -1.86 -9.99 12.99
C LEU A 124 -0.42 -9.47 12.96
N ILE A 125 -0.06 -8.69 11.94
CA ILE A 125 1.24 -8.03 11.80
C ILE A 125 1.50 -7.10 12.98
N GLU A 126 0.55 -6.22 13.33
CA GLU A 126 0.67 -5.29 14.47
C GLU A 126 0.85 -6.03 15.81
N ARG A 127 0.08 -7.10 16.05
CA ARG A 127 0.23 -7.92 17.26
C ARG A 127 1.60 -8.57 17.36
N GLN A 128 2.12 -9.08 16.25
CA GLN A 128 3.45 -9.72 16.24
C GLN A 128 4.58 -8.70 16.39
N LEU A 129 4.42 -7.51 15.81
CA LEU A 129 5.32 -6.37 16.02
C LEU A 129 5.37 -5.96 17.49
N LYS A 130 4.22 -5.67 18.12
CA LYS A 130 4.15 -5.27 19.54
C LYS A 130 4.62 -6.36 20.51
N LYS A 131 4.49 -7.64 20.14
CA LYS A 131 4.97 -8.77 20.95
C LYS A 131 6.51 -8.84 21.02
N HIS A 132 7.19 -8.45 19.95
CA HIS A 132 8.64 -8.56 19.85
C HIS A 132 9.36 -7.23 20.08
N ASP A 133 8.65 -6.12 19.93
CA ASP A 133 9.13 -4.78 20.20
C ASP A 133 7.97 -3.94 20.77
N PRO A 134 7.77 -3.94 22.10
CA PRO A 134 6.66 -3.25 22.76
C PRO A 134 6.71 -1.73 22.60
N HIS A 135 7.88 -1.19 22.25
CA HIS A 135 8.10 0.25 22.04
C HIS A 135 8.31 0.60 20.56
N ALA A 136 8.21 -0.36 19.64
CA ALA A 136 8.20 -0.06 18.21
C ALA A 136 7.01 0.85 17.92
N PRO A 137 7.26 2.11 17.55
CA PRO A 137 6.17 3.01 17.26
C PRO A 137 5.52 2.57 15.95
N THR A 138 4.19 2.52 15.96
CA THR A 138 3.42 2.34 14.72
C THR A 138 3.63 3.53 13.80
N TYR A 139 3.33 3.35 12.50
CA TYR A 139 3.49 4.44 11.53
C TYR A 139 2.72 5.71 11.92
N GLU A 140 1.52 5.55 12.48
CA GLU A 140 0.68 6.65 12.98
C GLU A 140 1.31 7.34 14.19
N GLU A 141 1.79 6.58 15.18
CA GLU A 141 2.51 7.11 16.34
C GLU A 141 3.83 7.80 15.96
N LEU A 142 4.50 7.33 14.90
CA LEU A 142 5.71 7.96 14.34
C LEU A 142 5.40 9.32 13.70
N ILE A 143 4.28 9.43 12.98
CA ILE A 143 3.83 10.71 12.42
C ILE A 143 3.47 11.69 13.54
N GLU A 144 2.82 11.23 14.61
CA GLU A 144 2.45 12.07 15.76
C GLU A 144 3.65 12.50 16.61
N ARG A 145 4.66 11.65 16.79
CA ARG A 145 5.88 12.01 17.53
C ARG A 145 6.80 12.97 16.80
N MET A 146 6.82 12.94 15.46
CA MET A 146 7.80 13.68 14.65
C MET A 146 7.22 14.80 13.78
N GLY A 147 5.90 14.98 13.76
CA GLY A 147 5.20 15.92 12.88
C GLY A 147 4.21 16.81 13.58
#